data_AF-A0A2C1YYN5-F1
#
_entry.id   AF-A0A2C1YYN5-F1
#
_cell.length_a   1.000
_cell.length_b   1.000
_cell.length_c   1.000
_cell.angle_alpha   90.00
_cell.angle_beta   90.00
_cell.angle_gamma   90.00
#
_symmetry.space_group_name_H-M   'P 1'
#
loop_
_entity.id
_entity.type
_entity.pdbx_description
1 polymer ?
#
loop_
_entity_poly.entity_id
_entity_poly.type
_entity_poly.pdbx_seq_one_letter_code
_entity_poly.pdbx_strand_id
1 'polypeptide(L)'
;MDKNYDEYINNAIEWAKGHLNSKEYCYICLAFVEDALERSNNIEIFGGDTAKESADLYEANKQTGMPPKGTFVFYDCLGVINGERKNWGHVGLSIGNGEVIHAWDKVRINNYLDVEKLTTAPGWEKTKFIGWVSLERIMLGFQRKIY
;
A
#
# COMPACT_ATOMS: atom_id res chain seq x y z
N MET A 1 -8.93 1.17 -25.53
CA MET A 1 -9.62 0.17 -24.72
C MET A 1 -9.44 0.61 -23.28
N ASP A 2 -10.47 1.19 -22.69
CA ASP A 2 -10.47 1.44 -21.25
C ASP A 2 -10.44 0.07 -20.58
N LYS A 3 -9.28 -0.29 -20.02
CA LYS A 3 -9.17 -1.48 -19.19
C LYS A 3 -10.01 -1.18 -17.96
N ASN A 4 -11.13 -1.89 -17.82
CA ASN A 4 -11.89 -1.81 -16.59
C ASN A 4 -11.09 -2.56 -15.51
N TYR A 5 -10.49 -1.80 -14.58
CA TYR A 5 -9.74 -2.34 -13.45
C TYR A 5 -10.62 -2.65 -12.23
N ASP A 6 -11.93 -2.42 -12.29
CA ASP A 6 -12.86 -2.61 -11.18
C ASP A 6 -12.79 -4.03 -10.60
N GLU A 7 -12.64 -5.05 -11.45
CA GLU A 7 -12.50 -6.44 -11.02
C GLU A 7 -11.23 -6.63 -10.18
N TYR A 8 -10.08 -6.14 -10.66
CA TYR A 8 -8.81 -6.19 -9.94
C TYR A 8 -8.89 -5.49 -8.59
N ILE A 9 -9.51 -4.31 -8.57
CA ILE A 9 -9.73 -3.50 -7.38
C ILE A 9 -10.61 -4.25 -6.38
N ASN A 10 -11.73 -4.80 -6.83
CA ASN A 10 -12.67 -5.51 -5.96
C ASN A 10 -12.03 -6.76 -5.37
N ASN A 11 -11.36 -7.58 -6.19
CA ASN A 11 -10.64 -8.77 -5.75
C ASN A 11 -9.58 -8.42 -4.68
N ALA A 12 -8.79 -7.37 -4.91
CA ALA A 12 -7.77 -6.94 -3.97
C ALA A 12 -8.35 -6.45 -2.64
N ILE A 13 -9.44 -5.69 -2.69
CA ILE A 13 -10.13 -5.19 -1.49
C ILE A 13 -10.77 -6.33 -0.70
N GLU A 14 -11.43 -7.28 -1.37
CA GLU A 14 -12.02 -8.45 -0.73
C GLU A 14 -10.95 -9.32 -0.05
N TRP A 15 -9.85 -9.58 -0.76
CA TRP A 15 -8.70 -10.28 -0.20
C TRP A 15 -8.14 -9.56 1.03
N ALA A 16 -7.94 -8.24 0.95
CA ALA A 16 -7.39 -7.46 2.05
C ALA A 16 -8.33 -7.46 3.26
N LYS A 17 -9.64 -7.34 3.05
CA LYS A 17 -10.67 -7.43 4.10
C LYS A 17 -10.69 -8.81 4.76
N GLY A 18 -10.44 -9.88 4.02
CA GLY A 18 -10.30 -11.24 4.55
C GLY A 18 -9.17 -11.39 5.57
N HIS A 19 -8.20 -10.47 5.59
CA HIS A 19 -7.06 -10.45 6.51
C HIS A 19 -7.21 -9.46 7.66
N LEU A 20 -8.37 -8.81 7.83
CA LEU A 20 -8.57 -7.80 8.88
C LEU A 20 -8.25 -8.36 10.27
N ASN A 21 -7.50 -7.60 11.08
CA ASN A 21 -6.93 -7.98 12.37
C ASN A 21 -5.82 -9.05 12.34
N SER A 22 -5.44 -9.60 11.18
CA SER A 22 -4.26 -10.48 11.08
C SER A 22 -2.99 -9.72 11.47
N LYS A 23 -2.06 -10.44 12.09
CA LYS A 23 -0.71 -9.95 12.43
C LYS A 23 0.37 -10.53 11.51
N GLU A 24 0.01 -11.35 10.53
CA GLU A 24 0.94 -12.03 9.63
C GLU A 24 1.77 -11.06 8.78
N TYR A 25 1.20 -9.88 8.49
CA TYR A 25 1.85 -8.82 7.74
C TYR A 25 2.42 -7.69 8.61
N CYS A 26 2.62 -7.93 9.90
CA CYS A 26 3.19 -6.94 10.80
C CYS A 26 4.55 -6.43 10.25
N TYR A 27 4.69 -5.10 10.13
CA TYR A 27 5.87 -4.42 9.58
C TYR A 27 6.22 -4.65 8.10
N ILE A 28 5.42 -5.43 7.35
CA ILE A 28 5.64 -5.70 5.91
C ILE A 28 4.47 -5.16 5.06
N CYS A 29 4.17 -3.86 5.24
CA CYS A 29 3.04 -3.19 4.61
C CYS A 29 3.02 -3.25 3.07
N LEU A 30 4.19 -3.22 2.43
CA LEU A 30 4.30 -3.32 0.98
C LEU A 30 3.88 -4.71 0.49
N ALA A 31 4.47 -5.77 1.08
CA ALA A 31 4.10 -7.15 0.76
C ALA A 31 2.60 -7.40 0.94
N PHE A 32 1.96 -6.79 1.95
CA PHE A 32 0.51 -6.90 2.15
C PHE A 32 -0.31 -6.35 0.98
N VAL A 33 0.00 -5.12 0.51
CA VAL A 33 -0.79 -4.50 -0.58
C VAL A 33 -0.47 -5.14 -1.93
N GLU A 34 0.78 -5.59 -2.13
CA GLU A 34 1.19 -6.35 -3.31
C GLU A 34 0.50 -7.71 -3.33
N ASP A 35 0.55 -8.50 -2.24
CA ASP A 35 -0.15 -9.79 -2.17
C ASP A 35 -1.67 -9.62 -2.33
N ALA A 36 -2.25 -8.55 -1.79
CA ALA A 36 -3.67 -8.26 -2.00
C ALA A 36 -4.00 -8.12 -3.48
N LEU A 37 -3.19 -7.40 -4.25
CA LEU A 37 -3.42 -7.23 -5.67
C LEU A 37 -3.02 -8.48 -6.48
N GLU A 38 -1.84 -9.03 -6.22
CA GLU A 38 -1.24 -10.12 -6.98
C GLU A 38 -1.96 -11.44 -6.78
N ARG A 39 -2.16 -11.87 -5.53
CA ARG A 39 -2.71 -13.19 -5.24
C ARG A 39 -4.18 -13.29 -5.58
N SER A 40 -4.93 -12.21 -5.35
CA SER A 40 -6.36 -12.17 -5.68
C SER A 40 -6.62 -12.15 -7.18
N ASN A 41 -5.65 -11.70 -7.99
CA ASN A 41 -5.81 -11.58 -9.44
C ASN A 41 -4.89 -12.47 -10.26
N ASN A 42 -4.04 -13.26 -9.61
CA ASN A 42 -3.04 -14.10 -10.23
C ASN A 42 -2.10 -13.33 -11.20
N ILE A 43 -1.58 -12.21 -10.72
CA ILE A 43 -0.65 -11.34 -11.45
C ILE A 43 0.64 -11.11 -10.66
N GLU A 44 1.60 -10.47 -11.30
CA GLU A 44 2.81 -9.93 -10.69
C GLU A 44 3.00 -8.48 -11.13
N ILE A 45 3.17 -7.59 -10.16
CA ILE A 45 3.45 -6.17 -10.39
C ILE A 45 4.92 -5.87 -10.09
N PHE A 46 5.41 -4.74 -10.62
CA PHE A 46 6.80 -4.33 -10.43
C PHE A 46 6.85 -3.18 -9.44
N GLY A 47 7.48 -3.39 -8.28
CA GLY A 47 7.70 -2.41 -7.21
C GLY A 47 9.18 -2.27 -6.83
N GLY A 48 9.46 -1.47 -5.80
CA GLY A 48 10.76 -1.41 -5.13
C GLY A 48 10.83 -2.33 -3.92
N ASP A 49 11.98 -2.39 -3.25
CA ASP A 49 12.17 -3.26 -2.07
C ASP A 49 11.49 -2.69 -0.81
N THR A 50 11.10 -1.42 -0.86
CA THR A 50 10.48 -0.69 0.25
C THR A 50 9.29 0.13 -0.23
N ALA A 51 8.34 0.43 0.67
CA ALA A 51 7.18 1.25 0.32
C ALA A 51 7.60 2.64 -0.19
N LYS A 52 8.69 3.21 0.34
CA LYS A 52 9.23 4.48 -0.14
C LYS A 52 9.80 4.39 -1.57
N GLU A 53 10.55 3.34 -1.87
CA GLU A 53 11.09 3.12 -3.21
C GLU A 53 9.97 2.89 -4.23
N SER A 54 8.94 2.10 -3.88
CA SER A 54 7.73 1.95 -4.71
C SER A 54 7.02 3.28 -4.92
N ALA A 55 6.88 4.11 -3.88
CA ALA A 55 6.29 5.44 -4.01
C ALA A 55 7.04 6.34 -5.01
N ASP A 56 8.38 6.29 -4.99
CA ASP A 56 9.24 7.06 -5.89
C ASP A 56 9.16 6.54 -7.32
N LEU A 57 9.24 5.22 -7.51
CA LEU A 57 9.13 4.57 -8.83
C LEU A 57 7.79 4.88 -9.50
N TYR A 58 6.71 4.89 -8.72
CA TYR A 58 5.37 5.20 -9.22
C TYR A 58 5.05 6.69 -9.30
N GLU A 59 5.90 7.54 -8.73
CA GLU A 59 5.70 8.99 -8.64
C GLU A 59 4.43 9.37 -7.85
N ALA A 60 4.23 8.72 -6.70
CA ALA A 60 3.04 8.87 -5.86
C ALA A 60 2.75 10.33 -5.45
N ASN A 61 3.81 11.14 -5.31
CA ASN A 61 3.71 12.56 -4.96
C ASN A 61 2.96 13.42 -5.99
N LYS A 62 2.72 12.92 -7.21
CA LYS A 62 1.98 13.65 -8.25
C LYS A 62 0.48 13.68 -7.99
N GLN A 63 -0.04 12.77 -7.18
CA GLN A 63 -1.47 12.70 -6.87
C GLN A 63 -1.67 12.88 -5.37
N THR A 64 -2.23 14.03 -5.03
CA THR A 64 -2.51 14.44 -3.65
C THR A 64 -4.00 14.60 -3.42
N GLY A 65 -4.45 14.57 -2.18
CA GLY A 65 -5.87 14.64 -1.81
C GLY A 65 -6.47 13.28 -1.54
N MET A 66 -7.80 13.20 -1.51
CA MET A 66 -8.50 11.99 -1.11
C MET A 66 -8.26 10.85 -2.14
N PRO A 67 -7.70 9.70 -1.72
CA PRO A 67 -7.35 8.62 -2.63
C PRO A 67 -8.60 7.92 -3.19
N PRO A 68 -8.74 7.76 -4.52
CA PRO A 68 -9.80 6.95 -5.11
C PRO A 68 -9.72 5.49 -4.64
N LYS A 69 -10.84 4.77 -4.70
CA LYS A 69 -10.89 3.33 -4.42
C LYS A 69 -9.93 2.57 -5.33
N GLY A 70 -9.18 1.61 -4.78
CA GLY A 70 -8.25 0.76 -5.52
C GLY A 70 -6.85 1.34 -5.73
N THR A 71 -6.57 2.53 -5.22
CA THR A 71 -5.24 3.15 -5.30
C THR A 71 -4.34 2.69 -4.16
N PHE A 72 -3.02 2.66 -4.40
CA PHE A 72 -2.04 2.53 -3.32
C PHE A 72 -1.75 3.90 -2.75
N VAL A 73 -1.75 4.01 -1.43
CA VAL A 73 -1.62 5.26 -0.67
C VAL A 73 -0.32 5.21 0.11
N PHE A 74 0.59 6.13 -0.16
CA PHE A 74 1.96 6.10 0.33
C PHE A 74 2.24 7.18 1.35
N TYR A 75 3.13 6.84 2.28
CA TYR A 75 3.57 7.70 3.36
C TYR A 75 5.09 7.57 3.55
N ASP A 76 5.74 8.66 3.93
CA ASP A 76 7.09 8.60 4.49
C ASP A 76 7.00 7.94 5.86
N CYS A 77 7.96 7.09 6.18
CA CYS A 77 8.10 6.49 7.50
C CYS A 77 9.59 6.24 7.77
N LEU A 78 10.18 7.10 8.60
CA LEU A 78 11.59 7.03 8.94
C LEU A 78 11.77 6.15 10.18
N GLY A 79 12.74 5.24 10.10
CA GLY A 79 13.03 4.32 11.19
C GLY A 79 14.39 3.67 11.04
N VAL A 80 14.75 2.86 12.03
CA VAL A 80 16.01 2.13 12.05
C VAL A 80 15.74 0.64 11.84
N ILE A 81 16.36 0.06 10.81
CA ILE A 81 16.41 -1.39 10.59
C ILE A 81 17.87 -1.79 10.49
N ASN A 82 18.31 -2.79 11.26
CA ASN A 82 19.69 -3.27 11.27
C ASN A 82 20.76 -2.17 11.46
N GLY A 83 20.44 -1.13 12.23
CA GLY A 83 21.33 0.01 12.50
C GLY A 83 21.33 1.09 11.41
N GLU A 84 20.65 0.89 10.29
CA GLU A 84 20.50 1.89 9.24
C GLU A 84 19.24 2.72 9.46
N ARG A 85 19.40 4.04 9.61
CA ARG A 85 18.27 4.98 9.65
C ARG A 85 17.94 5.46 8.24
N LYS A 86 16.80 5.00 7.72
CA LYS A 86 16.31 5.33 6.37
C LYS A 86 14.80 5.61 6.41
N ASN A 87 14.30 6.25 5.36
CA ASN A 87 12.87 6.29 5.07
C ASN A 87 12.47 4.99 4.37
N TRP A 88 11.85 4.07 5.12
CA TRP A 88 11.34 2.80 4.60
C TRP A 88 9.97 2.97 3.94
N GLY A 89 9.27 4.04 4.31
CA GLY A 89 7.93 4.34 3.87
C GLY A 89 6.87 3.46 4.53
N HIS A 90 5.61 3.78 4.24
CA HIS A 90 4.45 2.97 4.59
C HIS A 90 3.44 3.05 3.45
N VAL A 91 2.66 1.99 3.25
CA VAL A 91 1.66 1.92 2.18
C VAL A 91 0.38 1.25 2.65
N GLY A 92 -0.74 1.64 2.05
CA GLY A 92 -2.03 0.97 2.20
C GLY A 92 -2.84 0.97 0.91
N LEU A 93 -3.90 0.15 0.87
CA LEU A 93 -4.84 0.07 -0.24
C LEU A 93 -6.09 0.89 0.08
N SER A 94 -6.42 1.89 -0.75
CA SER A 94 -7.65 2.67 -0.60
C SER A 94 -8.87 1.80 -0.91
N ILE A 95 -9.81 1.72 0.04
CA ILE A 95 -11.08 1.00 -0.15
C ILE A 95 -12.24 1.95 -0.54
N GLY A 96 -11.92 3.23 -0.76
CA GLY A 96 -12.86 4.29 -1.08
C GLY A 96 -13.24 5.15 0.11
N ASN A 97 -13.91 6.28 -0.13
CA ASN A 97 -14.41 7.21 0.90
C ASN A 97 -13.34 7.69 1.90
N GLY A 98 -12.08 7.77 1.47
CA GLY A 98 -10.95 8.17 2.32
C GLY A 98 -10.48 7.08 3.29
N GLU A 99 -11.01 5.86 3.21
CA GLU A 99 -10.56 4.73 4.02
C GLU A 99 -9.45 3.95 3.31
N VAL A 100 -8.46 3.52 4.10
CA VAL A 100 -7.31 2.74 3.64
C VAL A 100 -7.16 1.52 4.53
N ILE A 101 -7.10 0.33 3.91
CA ILE A 101 -6.72 -0.90 4.59
C ILE A 101 -5.21 -1.10 4.47
N HIS A 102 -4.54 -1.34 5.60
CA HIS A 102 -3.08 -1.46 5.62
C HIS A 102 -2.61 -2.34 6.79
N ALA A 103 -1.40 -2.88 6.66
CA ALA A 103 -0.73 -3.61 7.72
C ALA A 103 0.23 -2.69 8.48
N TRP A 104 0.01 -2.53 9.79
CA TRP A 104 0.91 -1.81 10.69
C TRP A 104 1.48 -2.79 11.73
N ASP A 105 0.94 -2.80 12.94
CA ASP A 105 1.08 -3.87 13.95
C ASP A 105 0.06 -5.02 13.76
N LYS A 106 -1.03 -4.72 13.04
CA LYS A 106 -2.01 -5.67 12.51
C LYS A 106 -2.68 -5.03 11.29
N VAL A 107 -3.34 -5.82 10.47
CA VAL A 107 -4.19 -5.32 9.38
C VAL A 107 -5.38 -4.56 9.97
N ARG A 108 -5.55 -3.32 9.54
CA ARG A 108 -6.59 -2.40 10.02
C ARG A 108 -7.06 -1.46 8.93
N ILE A 109 -8.19 -0.82 9.19
CA ILE A 109 -8.73 0.25 8.35
C ILE A 109 -8.63 1.54 9.14
N ASN A 110 -8.07 2.57 8.50
CA ASN A 110 -8.03 3.92 9.03
C ASN A 110 -8.40 4.91 7.91
N ASN A 111 -8.85 6.10 8.27
CA ASN A 111 -8.85 7.19 7.30
C ASN A 111 -7.40 7.46 6.85
N TYR A 112 -7.20 7.76 5.57
CA TYR A 112 -5.86 7.94 5.00
C TYR A 112 -5.02 8.99 5.73
N LEU A 113 -5.60 10.04 6.33
CA LEU A 113 -4.85 11.01 7.13
C LEU A 113 -4.69 10.59 8.59
N ASP A 114 -5.55 9.70 9.11
CA ASP A 114 -5.45 9.19 10.48
C ASP A 114 -4.30 8.19 10.65
N VAL A 115 -3.76 7.64 9.56
CA VAL A 115 -2.56 6.80 9.57
C VAL A 115 -1.38 7.56 10.20
N GLU A 116 -1.24 8.88 9.96
CA GLU A 116 -0.21 9.74 10.56
C GLU A 116 -0.31 9.86 12.09
N LYS A 117 -1.45 9.49 12.66
CA LYS A 117 -1.73 9.59 14.11
C LYS A 117 -1.44 8.28 14.84
N LEU A 118 -1.12 7.20 14.12
CA LEU A 118 -0.84 5.90 14.72
C LEU A 118 0.40 5.96 15.60
N THR A 119 0.37 5.17 16.68
CA THR A 119 1.54 4.97 17.54
C THR A 119 2.60 4.17 16.77
N THR A 120 3.81 4.68 16.78
CA THR A 120 4.97 4.05 16.14
C THR A 120 5.74 3.20 17.14
N ALA A 121 6.49 2.23 16.63
CA ALA A 121 7.45 1.50 17.44
C ALA A 121 8.59 2.44 17.90
N PRO A 122 9.29 2.14 19.01
CA PRO A 122 10.46 2.91 19.43
C PRO A 122 11.48 3.05 18.30
N GLY A 123 12.00 4.26 18.10
CA GLY A 123 12.95 4.56 17.02
C GLY A 123 12.33 4.87 15.65
N TRP A 124 11.01 4.82 15.53
CA TRP A 124 10.27 5.18 14.31
C TRP A 124 9.54 6.51 14.45
N GLU A 125 9.60 7.31 13.40
CA GLU A 125 8.83 8.55 13.25
C GLU A 125 7.42 8.27 12.77
N LYS A 126 6.50 9.20 13.07
CA LYS A 126 5.13 9.15 12.56
C LYS A 126 5.14 9.18 11.05
N THR A 127 4.20 8.46 10.45
CA THR A 127 4.04 8.47 9.00
C THR A 127 3.63 9.87 8.52
N LYS A 128 4.05 10.24 7.31
CA LYS A 128 3.63 11.48 6.65
C LYS A 128 3.14 11.19 5.24
N PHE A 129 1.93 11.62 4.90
CA PHE A 129 1.31 11.36 3.61
C PHE A 129 2.14 11.94 2.46
N ILE A 130 2.48 11.08 1.49
CA ILE A 130 3.19 11.47 0.26
C ILE A 130 2.17 11.77 -0.84
N GLY A 131 1.23 10.84 -1.03
CA GLY A 131 0.32 10.83 -2.16
C GLY A 131 -0.22 9.44 -2.44
N TRP A 132 -0.88 9.26 -3.57
CA TRP A 132 -1.45 7.98 -3.99
C TRP A 132 -1.12 7.66 -5.45
N VAL A 133 -1.28 6.40 -5.84
CA VAL A 133 -1.01 5.93 -7.20
C VAL A 133 -2.19 5.12 -7.69
N SER A 134 -2.64 5.44 -8.90
CA SER A 134 -3.74 4.72 -9.53
C SER A 134 -3.34 3.30 -9.94
N LEU A 135 -4.30 2.38 -10.00
CA LEU A 135 -4.02 1.00 -10.36
C LEU A 135 -3.49 0.90 -11.81
N GLU A 136 -3.92 1.77 -12.71
CA GLU A 136 -3.40 1.89 -14.08
C GLU A 136 -1.88 2.08 -14.08
N ARG A 137 -1.36 2.91 -13.16
CA ARG A 137 0.07 3.22 -13.07
C ARG A 137 0.85 2.06 -12.46
N ILE A 138 0.32 1.43 -11.39
CA ILE A 138 0.92 0.25 -10.75
C ILE A 138 1.00 -0.91 -11.75
N MET A 139 -0.04 -1.09 -12.57
CA MET A 139 -0.10 -2.16 -13.56
C MET A 139 0.68 -1.85 -14.85
N LEU A 140 1.49 -0.79 -14.92
CA LEU A 140 2.39 -0.62 -16.06
C LEU A 140 3.50 -1.67 -16.01
N GLY A 141 3.50 -2.56 -16.99
CA GLY A 141 4.51 -3.61 -17.14
C GLY A 141 4.17 -4.93 -16.45
N PHE A 142 3.04 -5.04 -15.74
CA PHE A 142 2.63 -6.25 -15.00
C PHE A 142 2.60 -7.52 -15.88
N GLN A 143 2.80 -8.67 -15.25
CA GLN A 143 2.73 -9.97 -15.91
C GLN A 143 1.62 -10.83 -15.28
N ARG A 144 1.05 -11.75 -16.07
CA ARG A 144 0.20 -12.80 -15.53
C ARG A 144 1.07 -13.92 -14.99
N LYS A 145 0.78 -14.40 -13.77
CA LYS A 145 1.41 -15.62 -13.26
C LYS A 145 0.76 -16.83 -13.96
N ILE A 146 1.53 -17.51 -14.80
CA ILE A 146 1.14 -18.81 -15.36
C ILE A 146 1.70 -19.86 -14.40
N TYR A 147 0.82 -20.52 -13.65
CA TYR A 147 1.16 -21.73 -12.89
C TYR A 147 1.17 -22.95 -13.80
#